data_AF-A0A2V9CG54-F1
#
_entry.id   AF-A0A2V9CG54-F1
#
_cell.length_a   1.000
_cell.length_b   1.000
_cell.length_c   1.000
_cell.angle_alpha   90.00
_cell.angle_beta   90.00
_cell.angle_gamma   90.00
#
_symmetry.space_group_name_H-M   'P 1'
#
loop_
_entity.id
_entity.type
_entity.pdbx_description
1 polymer ?
#
loop_
_entity_poly.entity_id
_entity_poly.type
_entity_poly.pdbx_seq_one_letter_code
_entity_poly.pdbx_strand_id
1 'polypeptide(L)'
;MSQRFQSRMALMDEHIESFLQIVTELGGYCTLEQAKALELANSDTRVLAYLRGLERVGFVRRVADYPVVYQITGATTRLLDKDRRARRVHDAARVLNRLLAVSFYVEALLWPAEFAFDHQHKINTFVYEGCPIDAIPQRGGKPYLWEELVLWHDYNRIGVAIMDDQQRSPLSQLKGFARGFSRLVACLGDRLHMLVVTGTGSRHRLYCRLVHHPAVMKLSPRDFAITIEPYQVRSAAKSLQLLPRGNSQEFVAGKPEPQQPRRRTSQFTTPATILTAIHRAATGTRGTSGTVPLVPLVPSKAERKFPGDPVQLQKTRQIQDLTLRRSDSRD
;
A
#
# COMPACT_ATOMS: atom_id res chain seq x y z
N MET A 1 7.90 13.07 31.02
CA MET A 1 7.82 12.32 29.75
C MET A 1 7.95 13.20 28.49
N SER A 2 7.57 14.49 28.52
CA SER A 2 7.57 15.40 27.35
C SER A 2 8.97 15.63 26.70
N GLN A 3 10.01 15.93 27.49
CA GLN A 3 11.35 16.25 26.96
C GLN A 3 11.98 15.11 26.14
N ARG A 4 11.83 13.85 26.56
CA ARG A 4 12.37 12.70 25.81
C ARG A 4 11.69 12.48 24.46
N PHE A 5 10.41 12.85 24.33
CA PHE A 5 9.69 12.75 23.06
C PHE A 5 10.07 13.91 22.14
N GLN A 6 10.18 15.13 22.68
CA GLN A 6 10.66 16.30 21.94
C GLN A 6 12.08 16.10 21.39
N SER A 7 12.99 15.49 22.17
CA SER A 7 14.33 15.14 21.66
C SER A 7 14.32 14.06 20.56
N ARG A 8 13.29 13.20 20.49
CA ARG A 8 13.12 12.22 19.40
C ARG A 8 12.61 12.88 18.13
N MET A 9 11.74 13.89 18.27
CA MET A 9 11.22 14.66 17.12
C MET A 9 12.31 15.46 16.41
N ALA A 10 13.32 15.95 17.13
CA ALA A 10 14.45 16.66 16.53
C ALA A 10 15.30 15.82 15.55
N LEU A 11 15.03 14.52 15.45
CA LEU A 11 15.72 13.57 14.57
C LEU A 11 14.86 13.12 13.39
N MET A 12 13.64 13.66 13.26
CA MET A 12 12.76 13.40 12.12
C MET A 12 13.11 14.37 11.00
N ASP A 13 13.45 13.81 9.84
CA ASP A 13 13.43 14.53 8.57
C ASP A 13 12.10 14.24 7.84
N GLU A 14 11.86 14.97 6.77
CA GLU A 14 10.65 14.85 5.95
C GLU A 14 10.49 13.45 5.34
N HIS A 15 11.60 12.80 4.97
CA HIS A 15 11.60 11.45 4.39
C HIS A 15 11.17 10.39 5.41
N ILE A 16 11.70 10.44 6.64
CA ILE A 16 11.33 9.53 7.73
C ILE A 16 9.88 9.74 8.12
N GLU A 17 9.42 10.99 8.22
CA GLU A 17 8.03 11.29 8.55
C GLU A 17 7.08 10.74 7.49
N SER A 18 7.36 11.00 6.21
CA SER A 18 6.59 10.47 5.07
C SER A 18 6.57 8.93 5.06
N PHE A 19 7.72 8.30 5.27
CA PHE A 19 7.82 6.84 5.40
C PHE A 19 6.96 6.30 6.55
N LEU A 20 7.07 6.88 7.76
CA LEU A 20 6.28 6.46 8.92
C LEU A 20 4.78 6.69 8.70
N GLN A 21 4.41 7.77 7.99
CA GLN A 21 3.04 8.09 7.63
C GLN A 21 2.46 7.00 6.73
N ILE A 22 3.14 6.66 5.64
CA ILE A 22 2.71 5.62 4.69
C ILE A 22 2.62 4.26 5.37
N VAL A 23 3.65 3.84 6.11
CA VAL A 23 3.65 2.54 6.80
C VAL A 23 2.52 2.47 7.83
N THR A 24 2.22 3.57 8.52
CA THR A 24 1.11 3.62 9.49
C THR A 24 -0.23 3.40 8.81
N GLU A 25 -0.46 4.01 7.66
CA GLU A 25 -1.70 3.88 6.88
C GLU A 25 -1.86 2.48 6.28
N LEU A 26 -0.76 1.84 5.90
CA LEU A 26 -0.75 0.50 5.31
C LEU A 26 -0.78 -0.64 6.36
N GLY A 27 -0.98 -0.30 7.63
CA GLY A 27 -1.22 -1.26 8.71
C GLY A 27 -0.03 -1.51 9.65
N GLY A 28 1.04 -0.72 9.52
CA GLY A 28 2.06 -0.55 10.55
C GLY A 28 3.22 -1.53 10.50
N TYR A 29 3.43 -2.23 9.39
CA TYR A 29 4.51 -3.21 9.23
C TYR A 29 5.29 -2.96 7.96
N CYS A 30 6.60 -3.24 7.97
CA CYS A 30 7.42 -3.22 6.77
C CYS A 30 8.61 -4.20 6.87
N THR A 31 9.03 -4.76 5.73
CA THR A 31 10.34 -5.40 5.58
C THR A 31 11.43 -4.37 5.25
N LEU A 32 12.69 -4.80 5.28
CA LEU A 32 13.81 -3.98 4.82
C LEU A 32 13.68 -3.60 3.32
N GLU A 33 13.30 -4.56 2.48
CA GLU A 33 13.10 -4.33 1.04
C GLU A 33 11.97 -3.34 0.77
N GLN A 34 10.86 -3.46 1.51
CA GLN A 34 9.75 -2.52 1.42
C GLN A 34 10.15 -1.12 1.91
N ALA A 35 10.90 -1.02 3.00
CA ALA A 35 11.38 0.28 3.49
C ALA A 35 12.32 0.97 2.48
N LYS A 36 13.15 0.20 1.76
CA LYS A 36 13.93 0.74 0.64
C LYS A 36 13.05 1.23 -0.51
N ALA A 37 12.06 0.44 -0.88
CA ALA A 37 11.15 0.78 -1.97
C ALA A 37 10.22 1.97 -1.64
N LEU A 38 10.00 2.23 -0.35
CA LEU A 38 9.37 3.44 0.17
C LEU A 38 10.35 4.61 0.36
N GLU A 39 11.52 4.54 -0.29
CA GLU A 39 12.52 5.61 -0.35
C GLU A 39 13.09 6.07 1.00
N LEU A 40 13.06 5.21 2.03
CA LEU A 40 13.71 5.54 3.31
C LEU A 40 15.21 5.81 3.14
N ALA A 41 15.86 5.07 2.23
CA ALA A 41 17.20 5.35 1.73
C ALA A 41 17.52 4.53 0.46
N ASN A 42 18.51 4.99 -0.30
CA ASN A 42 18.89 4.40 -1.60
C ASN A 42 19.72 3.11 -1.50
N SER A 43 20.10 2.65 -0.30
CA SER A 43 20.89 1.42 -0.11
C SER A 43 20.46 0.60 1.09
N ASP A 44 20.57 -0.73 0.99
CA ASP A 44 20.13 -1.68 2.02
C ASP A 44 20.82 -1.42 3.36
N THR A 45 22.11 -1.09 3.34
CA THR A 45 22.89 -0.75 4.54
C THR A 45 22.35 0.51 5.22
N ARG A 46 21.99 1.54 4.44
CA ARG A 46 21.43 2.78 4.98
C ARG A 46 20.02 2.57 5.52
N VAL A 47 19.18 1.84 4.79
CA VAL A 47 17.83 1.48 5.25
C VAL A 47 17.90 0.72 6.58
N LEU A 48 18.79 -0.28 6.69
CA LEU A 48 19.00 -1.00 7.94
C LEU A 48 19.46 -0.08 9.08
N ALA A 49 20.37 0.86 8.80
CA ALA A 49 20.84 1.82 9.78
C ALA A 49 19.71 2.75 10.26
N TYR A 50 18.87 3.24 9.35
CA TYR A 50 17.69 4.05 9.70
C TYR A 50 16.68 3.25 10.52
N LEU A 51 16.32 2.02 10.10
CA LEU A 51 15.39 1.18 10.85
C LEU A 51 15.90 0.85 12.26
N ARG A 52 17.21 0.56 12.42
CA ARG A 52 17.83 0.39 13.74
C ARG A 52 17.86 1.68 14.55
N GLY A 53 18.06 2.82 13.90
CA GLY A 53 17.95 4.15 14.52
C GLY A 53 16.55 4.38 15.07
N LEU A 54 15.53 4.19 14.24
CA LEU A 54 14.11 4.27 14.57
C LEU A 54 13.70 3.29 15.68
N GLU A 55 14.29 2.09 15.69
CA GLU A 55 14.10 1.11 16.75
C GLU A 55 14.67 1.60 18.09
N ARG A 56 15.89 2.15 18.10
CA ARG A 56 16.53 2.69 19.30
C ARG A 56 15.78 3.88 19.91
N VAL A 57 15.22 4.76 19.06
CA VAL A 57 14.37 5.86 19.53
C VAL A 57 12.93 5.41 19.84
N GLY A 58 12.59 4.18 19.46
CA GLY A 58 11.34 3.52 19.80
C GLY A 58 10.17 3.87 18.90
N PHE A 59 10.38 4.37 17.68
CA PHE A 59 9.31 4.57 16.68
C PHE A 59 8.92 3.27 15.97
N VAL A 60 9.87 2.35 15.81
CA VAL A 60 9.60 0.99 15.33
C VAL A 60 10.14 -0.03 16.32
N ARG A 61 9.76 -1.29 16.13
CA ARG A 61 10.31 -2.45 16.84
C ARG A 61 10.45 -3.60 15.87
N ARG A 62 11.50 -4.42 16.00
CA ARG A 62 11.58 -5.67 15.25
C ARG A 62 10.60 -6.71 15.80
N VAL A 63 9.88 -7.39 14.92
CA VAL A 63 8.86 -8.41 15.29
C VAL A 63 9.09 -9.77 14.62
N ALA A 64 9.97 -9.85 13.63
CA ALA A 64 10.37 -11.09 12.98
C ALA A 64 11.82 -11.03 12.53
N ASP A 65 12.46 -12.20 12.47
CA ASP A 65 13.84 -12.34 12.00
C ASP A 65 13.93 -12.79 10.55
N TYR A 66 12.97 -13.59 10.09
CA TYR A 66 12.92 -14.05 8.71
C TYR A 66 11.48 -14.00 8.14
N PRO A 67 11.22 -13.12 7.14
CA PRO A 67 12.05 -11.96 6.81
C PRO A 67 12.16 -11.00 8.01
N VAL A 68 13.16 -10.11 7.99
CA VAL A 68 13.26 -9.05 9.01
C VAL A 68 12.08 -8.11 8.85
N VAL A 69 11.19 -8.07 9.86
CA VAL A 69 10.00 -7.22 9.86
C VAL A 69 10.06 -6.25 11.04
N TYR A 70 9.77 -5.00 10.74
CA TYR A 70 9.58 -3.94 11.73
C TYR A 70 8.10 -3.60 11.83
N GLN A 71 7.66 -3.29 13.05
CA GLN A 71 6.33 -2.76 13.34
C GLN A 71 6.44 -1.36 13.94
N ILE A 72 5.56 -0.44 13.56
CA ILE A 72 5.45 0.85 14.24
C ILE A 72 5.01 0.68 15.71
N THR A 73 5.42 1.61 16.56
CA THR A 73 5.06 1.60 17.98
C THR A 73 3.99 2.65 18.32
N GLY A 74 3.61 2.68 19.59
CA GLY A 74 2.77 3.76 20.13
C GLY A 74 3.40 5.16 20.00
N ALA A 75 4.74 5.27 19.95
CA ALA A 75 5.40 6.56 19.78
C ALA A 75 5.11 7.15 18.39
N THR A 76 5.11 6.33 17.34
CA THR A 76 4.79 6.76 15.97
C THR A 76 3.33 7.16 15.86
N THR A 77 2.40 6.37 16.43
CA THR A 77 0.98 6.74 16.42
C THR A 77 0.70 8.06 17.15
N ARG A 78 1.51 8.39 18.18
CA ARG A 78 1.43 9.67 18.90
C ARG A 78 2.05 10.81 18.11
N LEU A 79 3.15 10.55 17.38
CA LEU A 79 3.80 11.52 16.51
C LEU A 79 2.85 11.99 15.40
N LEU A 80 2.18 11.04 14.76
CA LEU A 80 1.34 11.30 13.60
C LEU A 80 -0.13 11.59 13.95
N ASP A 81 -0.50 11.50 15.22
CA ASP A 81 -1.89 11.53 15.70
C ASP A 81 -2.82 10.55 14.94
N LYS A 82 -2.33 9.32 14.69
CA LYS A 82 -3.01 8.29 13.90
C LYS A 82 -3.48 7.07 14.69
N ASP A 83 -4.32 6.26 14.05
CA ASP A 83 -5.05 5.15 14.67
C ASP A 83 -4.15 4.14 15.42
N ARG A 84 -4.61 3.76 16.60
CA ARG A 84 -3.97 2.84 17.55
C ARG A 84 -4.04 1.37 17.11
N ARG A 85 -4.70 1.04 15.99
CA ARG A 85 -4.84 -0.34 15.51
C ARG A 85 -3.56 -0.89 14.87
N ALA A 86 -2.79 -0.05 14.18
CA ALA A 86 -1.55 -0.44 13.50
C ALA A 86 -0.45 -0.92 14.48
N ARG A 87 -0.48 -0.47 15.74
CA ARG A 87 0.45 -0.92 16.80
C ARG A 87 0.01 -2.18 17.56
N ARG A 88 -1.20 -2.71 17.33
CA ARG A 88 -1.67 -3.90 18.06
C ARG A 88 -0.81 -5.10 17.69
N VAL A 89 -0.69 -6.06 18.61
CA VAL A 89 -0.05 -7.34 18.29
C VAL A 89 -1.00 -8.10 17.37
N HIS A 90 -0.46 -8.58 16.26
CA HIS A 90 -1.17 -9.33 15.24
C HIS A 90 -0.52 -10.71 15.10
N ASP A 91 -1.30 -11.71 14.74
CA ASP A 91 -0.78 -13.04 14.42
C ASP A 91 0.01 -13.02 13.09
N ALA A 92 0.75 -14.09 12.81
CA ALA A 92 1.63 -14.13 11.64
C ALA A 92 0.86 -13.93 10.32
N ALA A 93 -0.35 -14.48 10.21
CA ALA A 93 -1.18 -14.36 9.02
C ALA A 93 -1.64 -12.92 8.80
N ARG A 94 -2.10 -12.24 9.86
CA ARG A 94 -2.50 -10.84 9.80
C ARG A 94 -1.32 -9.93 9.47
N VAL A 95 -0.12 -10.23 9.98
CA VAL A 95 1.11 -9.50 9.59
C VAL A 95 1.42 -9.70 8.11
N LEU A 96 1.35 -10.92 7.58
CA LEU A 96 1.52 -11.18 6.14
C LEU A 96 0.51 -10.39 5.29
N ASN A 97 -0.76 -10.33 5.69
CA ASN A 97 -1.77 -9.52 5.00
C ASN A 97 -1.43 -8.02 5.01
N ARG A 98 -0.85 -7.49 6.11
CA ARG A 98 -0.39 -6.09 6.17
C ARG A 98 0.84 -5.86 5.28
N LEU A 99 1.79 -6.78 5.28
CA LEU A 99 2.94 -6.71 4.38
C LEU A 99 2.51 -6.77 2.91
N LEU A 100 1.46 -7.54 2.57
CA LEU A 100 0.89 -7.57 1.23
C LEU A 100 0.34 -6.20 0.80
N ALA A 101 -0.32 -5.46 1.71
CA ALA A 101 -0.78 -4.10 1.43
C ALA A 101 0.38 -3.17 1.06
N VAL A 102 1.50 -3.27 1.78
CA VAL A 102 2.71 -2.49 1.49
C VAL A 102 3.32 -2.87 0.14
N SER A 103 3.45 -4.15 -0.15
CA SER A 103 3.98 -4.59 -1.45
C SER A 103 3.08 -4.16 -2.61
N PHE A 104 1.75 -4.19 -2.44
CA PHE A 104 0.82 -3.69 -3.45
C PHE A 104 0.95 -2.19 -3.65
N TYR A 105 1.00 -1.41 -2.57
CA TYR A 105 1.20 0.03 -2.65
C TYR A 105 2.47 0.38 -3.43
N VAL A 106 3.60 -0.27 -3.09
CA VAL A 106 4.88 -0.05 -3.78
C VAL A 106 4.79 -0.35 -5.28
N GLU A 107 4.13 -1.43 -5.68
CA GLU A 107 3.96 -1.75 -7.11
C GLU A 107 3.01 -0.75 -7.81
N ALA A 108 1.98 -0.30 -7.11
CA ALA A 108 0.98 0.62 -7.62
C ALA A 108 1.43 2.09 -7.64
N LEU A 109 2.55 2.45 -6.99
CA LEU A 109 3.18 3.77 -7.14
C LEU A 109 3.58 4.06 -8.60
N LEU A 110 3.75 3.03 -9.42
CA LEU A 110 4.05 3.17 -10.85
C LEU A 110 2.80 3.41 -11.71
N TRP A 111 1.61 3.38 -11.10
CA TRP A 111 0.34 3.61 -11.79
C TRP A 111 0.00 5.10 -11.79
N PRO A 112 -0.76 5.59 -12.79
CA PRO A 112 -1.29 6.96 -12.77
C PRO A 112 -2.49 7.01 -11.80
N ALA A 113 -2.19 6.93 -10.50
CA ALA A 113 -3.19 6.90 -9.44
C ALA A 113 -2.68 7.55 -8.15
N GLU A 114 -3.55 8.27 -7.47
CA GLU A 114 -3.30 8.81 -6.14
C GLU A 114 -3.95 7.93 -5.07
N PHE A 115 -3.28 7.76 -3.93
CA PHE A 115 -3.82 6.96 -2.84
C PHE A 115 -4.58 7.83 -1.82
N ALA A 116 -5.83 7.50 -1.59
CA ALA A 116 -6.60 8.04 -0.46
C ALA A 116 -6.37 7.16 0.78
N PHE A 117 -5.53 7.65 1.70
CA PHE A 117 -5.16 6.93 2.92
C PHE A 117 -6.13 7.15 4.08
N ASP A 118 -6.36 8.42 4.41
CA ASP A 118 -7.22 8.80 5.53
C ASP A 118 -8.68 8.40 5.23
N HIS A 119 -9.39 7.94 6.26
CA HIS A 119 -10.76 7.48 6.15
C HIS A 119 -11.72 8.55 5.58
N GLN A 120 -11.53 9.82 5.97
CA GLN A 120 -12.34 10.92 5.47
C GLN A 120 -11.99 11.22 4.01
N HIS A 121 -10.71 11.24 3.64
CA HIS A 121 -10.27 11.39 2.25
C HIS A 121 -10.87 10.29 1.38
N LYS A 122 -10.84 9.03 1.80
CA LYS A 122 -11.49 7.92 1.07
C LYS A 122 -12.99 8.19 0.83
N ILE A 123 -13.71 8.60 1.88
CA ILE A 123 -15.14 8.93 1.76
C ILE A 123 -15.34 10.10 0.78
N ASN A 124 -14.54 11.15 0.91
CA ASN A 124 -14.60 12.33 0.07
C ASN A 124 -14.32 11.99 -1.40
N THR A 125 -13.41 11.05 -1.70
CA THR A 125 -13.16 10.57 -3.07
C THR A 125 -14.45 10.07 -3.73
N PHE A 126 -15.25 9.28 -3.03
CA PHE A 126 -16.54 8.79 -3.57
C PHE A 126 -17.59 9.88 -3.67
N VAL A 127 -17.70 10.74 -2.64
CA VAL A 127 -18.69 11.82 -2.62
C VAL A 127 -18.41 12.84 -3.73
N TYR A 128 -17.15 13.16 -3.97
CA TYR A 128 -16.72 14.06 -5.04
C TYR A 128 -17.12 13.54 -6.43
N GLU A 129 -17.07 12.23 -6.64
CA GLU A 129 -17.53 11.58 -7.88
C GLU A 129 -19.06 11.41 -7.98
N GLY A 130 -19.81 12.05 -7.07
CA GLY A 130 -21.27 12.09 -7.07
C GLY A 130 -21.93 10.87 -6.41
N CYS A 131 -21.19 10.03 -5.68
CA CYS A 131 -21.81 8.93 -4.93
C CYS A 131 -22.50 9.46 -3.67
N PRO A 132 -23.74 9.05 -3.39
CA PRO A 132 -24.38 9.39 -2.14
C PRO A 132 -23.71 8.63 -0.99
N ILE A 133 -23.69 9.24 0.19
CA ILE A 133 -22.95 8.73 1.36
C ILE A 133 -23.46 7.37 1.85
N ASP A 134 -24.73 7.04 1.58
CA ASP A 134 -25.39 5.79 1.92
C ASP A 134 -25.13 4.66 0.92
N ALA A 135 -24.52 4.96 -0.24
CA ALA A 135 -23.99 3.97 -1.17
C ALA A 135 -22.62 3.44 -0.72
N ILE A 136 -21.85 4.22 0.03
CA ILE A 136 -20.55 3.81 0.59
C ILE A 136 -20.79 2.66 1.60
N PRO A 137 -19.91 1.63 1.66
CA PRO A 137 -20.00 0.55 2.65
C PRO A 137 -20.21 1.06 4.07
N GLN A 138 -21.17 0.48 4.79
CA GLN A 138 -21.59 0.93 6.11
C GLN A 138 -21.20 -0.07 7.21
N ARG A 139 -20.79 0.44 8.37
CA ARG A 139 -20.62 -0.34 9.61
C ARG A 139 -21.23 0.41 10.79
N GLY A 140 -22.26 -0.18 11.42
CA GLY A 140 -22.99 0.49 12.50
C GLY A 140 -23.74 1.75 12.03
N GLY A 141 -24.23 1.76 10.78
CA GLY A 141 -24.97 2.89 10.19
C GLY A 141 -24.10 4.08 9.79
N LYS A 142 -22.77 3.93 9.75
CA LYS A 142 -21.83 4.97 9.31
C LYS A 142 -20.93 4.45 8.19
N PRO A 143 -20.51 5.31 7.24
CA PRO A 143 -19.55 4.94 6.21
C PRO A 143 -18.27 4.38 6.83
N TYR A 144 -17.75 3.30 6.26
CA TYR A 144 -16.60 2.57 6.78
C TYR A 144 -15.72 2.01 5.65
N LEU A 145 -14.54 2.61 5.48
CA LEU A 145 -13.53 2.26 4.45
C LEU A 145 -12.11 2.11 5.04
N TRP A 146 -12.02 1.59 6.26
CA TRP A 146 -10.74 1.49 6.97
C TRP A 146 -9.85 0.34 6.50
N GLU A 147 -10.42 -0.68 5.86
CA GLU A 147 -9.69 -1.91 5.52
C GLU A 147 -9.28 -1.96 4.05
N GLU A 148 -9.96 -1.17 3.22
CA GLU A 148 -9.80 -1.08 1.78
C GLU A 148 -8.78 -0.01 1.42
N LEU A 149 -7.99 -0.26 0.37
CA LEU A 149 -7.17 0.78 -0.27
C LEU A 149 -7.98 1.41 -1.37
N VAL A 150 -8.03 2.74 -1.39
CA VAL A 150 -8.74 3.51 -2.41
C VAL A 150 -7.70 4.24 -3.26
N LEU A 151 -7.79 4.02 -4.57
CA LEU A 151 -6.95 4.63 -5.57
C LEU A 151 -7.84 5.56 -6.40
N TRP A 152 -7.43 6.80 -6.59
CA TRP A 152 -8.10 7.73 -7.48
C TRP A 152 -7.25 7.86 -8.75
N HIS A 153 -7.82 7.45 -9.87
CA HIS A 153 -7.16 7.47 -11.18
C HIS A 153 -7.55 8.72 -11.95
N ASP A 154 -6.69 9.09 -12.89
CA ASP A 154 -7.05 10.02 -13.96
C ASP A 154 -8.35 9.57 -14.65
N TYR A 155 -9.14 10.53 -15.16
CA TYR A 155 -10.44 10.30 -15.82
C TYR A 155 -11.58 9.86 -14.88
N ASN A 156 -11.57 10.32 -13.62
CA ASN A 156 -12.69 10.14 -12.68
C ASN A 156 -13.01 8.67 -12.41
N ARG A 157 -11.97 7.82 -12.37
CA ARG A 157 -12.08 6.40 -12.06
C ARG A 157 -11.59 6.15 -10.64
N ILE A 158 -12.34 5.35 -9.89
CA ILE A 158 -11.97 4.97 -8.53
C ILE A 158 -11.61 3.48 -8.52
N GLY A 159 -10.40 3.18 -8.07
CA GLY A 159 -9.94 1.84 -7.72
C GLY A 159 -10.21 1.55 -6.25
N VAL A 160 -10.73 0.36 -5.94
CA VAL A 160 -10.82 -0.16 -4.58
C VAL A 160 -10.14 -1.50 -4.52
N ALA A 161 -9.14 -1.64 -3.67
CA ALA A 161 -8.40 -2.87 -3.48
C ALA A 161 -8.60 -3.44 -2.07
N ILE A 162 -8.92 -4.73 -2.01
CA ILE A 162 -8.85 -5.52 -0.77
C ILE A 162 -7.68 -6.48 -0.82
N MET A 163 -7.03 -6.68 0.32
CA MET A 163 -5.96 -7.66 0.45
C MET A 163 -6.54 -9.03 0.74
N ASP A 164 -6.01 -10.04 0.07
CA ASP A 164 -6.32 -11.44 0.33
C ASP A 164 -6.01 -11.81 1.79
N ASP A 165 -7.05 -12.19 2.54
CA ASP A 165 -6.89 -12.80 3.87
C ASP A 165 -6.77 -14.32 3.75
N GLN A 166 -5.55 -14.85 3.90
CA GLN A 166 -5.30 -16.27 3.76
C GLN A 166 -6.04 -17.15 4.78
N GLN A 167 -6.48 -16.58 5.91
CA GLN A 167 -7.27 -17.30 6.92
C GLN A 167 -8.76 -17.42 6.55
N ARG A 168 -9.24 -16.64 5.57
CA ARG A 168 -10.65 -16.63 5.18
C ARG A 168 -10.87 -17.34 3.86
N SER A 169 -12.05 -17.97 3.75
CA SER A 169 -12.53 -18.54 2.48
C SER A 169 -12.53 -17.45 1.39
N PRO A 170 -11.84 -17.66 0.25
CA PRO A 170 -11.77 -16.65 -0.82
C PRO A 170 -13.14 -16.34 -1.42
N LEU A 171 -14.04 -17.33 -1.51
CA LEU A 171 -15.41 -17.09 -1.96
C LEU A 171 -16.19 -16.21 -0.97
N SER A 172 -16.00 -16.41 0.33
CA SER A 172 -16.63 -15.57 1.36
C SER A 172 -16.13 -14.13 1.29
N GLN A 173 -14.82 -13.94 1.09
CA GLN A 173 -14.21 -12.62 0.90
C GLN A 173 -14.77 -11.92 -0.34
N LEU A 174 -14.84 -12.61 -1.49
CA LEU A 174 -15.43 -12.05 -2.72
C LEU A 174 -16.90 -11.67 -2.52
N LYS A 175 -17.71 -12.52 -1.89
CA LYS A 175 -19.10 -12.21 -1.60
C LYS A 175 -19.24 -11.00 -0.67
N GLY A 176 -18.40 -10.90 0.35
CA GLY A 176 -18.37 -9.75 1.26
C GLY A 176 -18.01 -8.47 0.52
N PHE A 177 -17.00 -8.54 -0.35
CA PHE A 177 -16.55 -7.41 -1.15
C PHE A 177 -17.61 -6.96 -2.16
N ALA A 178 -18.11 -7.87 -2.99
CA ALA A 178 -19.18 -7.61 -3.95
C ALA A 178 -20.44 -7.05 -3.28
N ARG A 179 -20.85 -7.61 -2.13
CA ARG A 179 -22.01 -7.13 -1.38
C ARG A 179 -21.79 -5.75 -0.80
N GLY A 180 -20.62 -5.49 -0.22
CA GLY A 180 -20.30 -4.20 0.41
C GLY A 180 -20.31 -3.06 -0.59
N PHE A 181 -19.86 -3.34 -1.82
CA PHE A 181 -19.67 -2.34 -2.87
C PHE A 181 -20.74 -2.35 -3.97
N SER A 182 -21.76 -3.21 -3.88
CA SER A 182 -22.79 -3.32 -4.94
C SER A 182 -23.54 -2.01 -5.19
N ARG A 183 -23.75 -1.20 -4.14
CA ARG A 183 -24.35 0.13 -4.26
C ARG A 183 -23.43 1.11 -4.99
N LEU A 184 -22.13 1.10 -4.69
CA LEU A 184 -21.15 1.92 -5.40
C LEU A 184 -21.03 1.49 -6.87
N VAL A 185 -21.13 0.19 -7.17
CA VAL A 185 -21.20 -0.30 -8.56
C VAL A 185 -22.43 0.24 -9.29
N ALA A 186 -23.58 0.37 -8.61
CA ALA A 186 -24.76 0.99 -9.20
C ALA A 186 -24.60 2.50 -9.47
N CYS A 187 -23.78 3.20 -8.67
CA CYS A 187 -23.55 4.65 -8.81
C CYS A 187 -22.44 4.98 -9.82
N LEU A 188 -21.35 4.21 -9.81
CA LEU A 188 -20.15 4.50 -10.60
C LEU A 188 -20.05 3.64 -11.86
N GLY A 189 -20.70 2.48 -11.89
CA GLY A 189 -20.64 1.55 -13.02
C GLY A 189 -19.21 1.15 -13.35
N ASP A 190 -18.84 1.38 -14.61
CA ASP A 190 -17.52 1.13 -15.18
C ASP A 190 -16.41 2.05 -14.65
N ARG A 191 -16.75 3.14 -13.96
CA ARG A 191 -15.77 4.02 -13.29
C ARG A 191 -15.22 3.42 -12.00
N LEU A 192 -15.83 2.35 -11.46
CA LEU A 192 -15.35 1.66 -10.27
C LEU A 192 -14.58 0.39 -10.65
N HIS A 193 -13.28 0.39 -10.36
CA HIS A 193 -12.43 -0.78 -10.51
C HIS A 193 -12.27 -1.48 -9.15
N MET A 194 -12.72 -2.73 -9.06
CA MET A 194 -12.60 -3.51 -7.83
C MET A 194 -11.48 -4.54 -7.96
N LEU A 195 -10.53 -4.51 -7.03
CA LEU A 195 -9.34 -5.35 -7.04
C LEU A 195 -9.31 -6.28 -5.82
N VAL A 196 -8.94 -7.55 -6.05
CA VAL A 196 -8.49 -8.44 -4.96
C VAL A 196 -7.02 -8.73 -5.15
N VAL A 197 -6.22 -8.22 -4.23
CA VAL A 197 -4.78 -8.31 -4.26
C VAL A 197 -4.32 -9.58 -3.57
N THR A 198 -3.50 -10.37 -4.25
CA THR A 198 -3.04 -11.68 -3.79
C THR A 198 -1.51 -11.72 -3.75
N GLY A 199 -0.96 -12.42 -2.75
CA GLY A 199 0.49 -12.58 -2.60
C GLY A 199 1.08 -13.83 -3.26
N THR A 200 0.24 -14.74 -3.76
CA THR A 200 0.70 -16.01 -4.36
C THR A 200 -0.07 -16.34 -5.64
N GLY A 201 0.61 -16.96 -6.60
CA GLY A 201 -0.01 -17.39 -7.86
C GLY A 201 -1.13 -18.43 -7.67
N SER A 202 -1.05 -19.27 -6.63
CA SER A 202 -2.11 -20.21 -6.31
C SER A 202 -3.39 -19.51 -5.84
N ARG A 203 -3.27 -18.48 -5.00
CA ARG A 203 -4.42 -17.65 -4.60
C ARG A 203 -4.94 -16.86 -5.77
N HIS A 204 -4.08 -16.22 -6.56
CA HIS A 204 -4.47 -15.49 -7.77
C HIS A 204 -5.34 -16.35 -8.71
N ARG A 205 -4.84 -17.54 -9.10
CA ARG A 205 -5.61 -18.49 -9.95
C ARG A 205 -6.95 -18.89 -9.34
N LEU A 206 -7.00 -19.04 -8.01
CA LEU A 206 -8.24 -19.36 -7.32
C LEU A 206 -9.25 -18.21 -7.43
N TYR A 207 -8.82 -16.97 -7.18
CA TYR A 207 -9.66 -15.79 -7.36
C TYR A 207 -10.12 -15.62 -8.82
N CYS A 208 -9.25 -15.82 -9.82
CA CYS A 208 -9.63 -15.74 -11.24
C CYS A 208 -10.79 -16.68 -11.60
N ARG A 209 -10.86 -17.86 -10.97
CA ARG A 209 -11.99 -18.78 -11.14
C ARG A 209 -13.22 -18.33 -10.35
N LEU A 210 -13.05 -17.83 -9.13
CA LEU A 210 -14.15 -17.53 -8.22
C LEU A 210 -14.85 -16.19 -8.50
N VAL A 211 -14.22 -15.23 -9.18
CA VAL A 211 -14.88 -13.96 -9.51
C VAL A 211 -16.11 -14.15 -10.40
N HIS A 212 -16.10 -15.19 -11.25
CA HIS A 212 -17.23 -15.58 -12.10
C HIS A 212 -18.25 -16.49 -11.40
N HIS A 213 -18.05 -16.80 -10.11
CA HIS A 213 -18.91 -17.73 -9.40
C HIS A 213 -20.34 -17.16 -9.27
N PRO A 214 -21.41 -17.95 -9.47
CA PRO A 214 -22.79 -17.44 -9.45
C PRO A 214 -23.17 -16.71 -8.16
N ALA A 215 -22.64 -17.14 -7.02
CA ALA A 215 -22.88 -16.49 -5.73
C ALA A 215 -22.27 -15.07 -5.61
N VAL A 216 -21.28 -14.73 -6.44
CA VAL A 216 -20.69 -13.39 -6.55
C VAL A 216 -21.48 -12.60 -7.59
N MET A 217 -21.67 -13.17 -8.80
CA MET A 217 -22.38 -12.51 -9.90
C MET A 217 -23.81 -12.08 -9.56
N LYS A 218 -24.53 -12.88 -8.74
CA LYS A 218 -25.88 -12.56 -8.25
C LYS A 218 -25.96 -11.31 -7.36
N LEU A 219 -24.84 -10.78 -6.91
CA LEU A 219 -24.77 -9.55 -6.12
C LEU A 219 -24.72 -8.29 -6.99
N SER A 220 -24.60 -8.46 -8.31
CA SER A 220 -24.62 -7.35 -9.26
C SER A 220 -25.98 -6.64 -9.24
N PRO A 221 -26.01 -5.30 -9.21
CA PRO A 221 -27.24 -4.54 -9.41
C PRO A 221 -27.82 -4.78 -10.81
N ARG A 222 -29.09 -4.44 -11.02
CA ARG A 222 -29.87 -4.82 -12.21
C ARG A 222 -29.27 -4.37 -13.55
N ASP A 223 -28.49 -3.28 -13.54
CA ASP A 223 -27.99 -2.63 -14.76
C ASP A 223 -26.45 -2.59 -14.86
N PHE A 224 -25.73 -3.04 -13.83
CA PHE A 224 -24.27 -3.02 -13.80
C PHE A 224 -23.71 -4.33 -13.29
N ALA A 225 -22.81 -4.94 -14.06
CA ALA A 225 -22.09 -6.13 -13.63
C ALA A 225 -20.98 -5.75 -12.63
N ILE A 226 -20.89 -6.49 -11.52
CA ILE A 226 -19.74 -6.40 -10.63
C ILE A 226 -18.55 -7.06 -11.32
N THR A 227 -17.53 -6.26 -11.63
CA THR A 227 -16.25 -6.74 -12.15
C THR A 227 -15.20 -6.64 -11.06
N ILE A 228 -14.69 -7.79 -10.62
CA ILE A 228 -13.60 -7.87 -9.64
C ILE A 228 -12.39 -8.49 -10.34
N GLU A 229 -11.29 -7.76 -10.36
CA GLU A 229 -10.04 -8.19 -10.98
C GLU A 229 -9.06 -8.69 -9.91
N PRO A 230 -8.63 -9.96 -9.98
CA PRO A 230 -7.55 -10.43 -9.14
C PRO A 230 -6.22 -9.83 -9.59
N TYR A 231 -5.46 -9.25 -8.67
CA TYR A 231 -4.11 -8.76 -8.91
C TYR A 231 -3.10 -9.62 -8.14
N GLN A 232 -2.01 -10.04 -8.79
CA GLN A 232 -0.93 -10.76 -8.11
C GLN A 232 0.26 -9.83 -7.91
N VAL A 233 0.58 -9.55 -6.65
CA VAL A 233 1.80 -8.86 -6.26
C VAL A 233 3.00 -9.75 -6.54
N ARG A 234 4.02 -9.21 -7.19
CA ARG A 234 5.24 -9.93 -7.58
C ARG A 234 6.13 -10.21 -6.37
N SER A 235 6.30 -9.21 -5.51
CA SER A 235 7.22 -9.23 -4.38
C SER A 235 6.49 -9.27 -3.03
N ALA A 236 5.65 -10.29 -2.83
CA ALA A 236 4.94 -10.50 -1.57
C ALA A 236 5.74 -11.42 -0.62
N ALA A 237 5.74 -11.07 0.67
CA ALA A 237 6.25 -11.96 1.71
C ALA A 237 5.40 -13.24 1.77
N LYS A 238 6.05 -14.41 1.66
CA LYS A 238 5.37 -15.71 1.58
C LYS A 238 5.20 -16.41 2.92
N SER A 239 6.13 -16.16 3.84
CA SER A 239 6.17 -16.78 5.16
C SER A 239 6.74 -15.79 6.17
N LEU A 240 6.47 -16.04 7.45
CA LEU A 240 6.90 -15.19 8.54
C LEU A 240 7.17 -16.03 9.78
N GLN A 241 8.33 -15.81 10.39
CA GLN A 241 8.66 -16.34 11.72
C GLN A 241 8.67 -15.19 12.73
N LEU A 242 7.58 -15.07 13.49
CA LEU A 242 7.46 -14.05 14.53
C LEU A 242 8.43 -14.35 15.66
N LEU A 243 9.06 -13.30 16.16
CA LEU A 243 9.91 -13.38 17.34
C LEU A 243 9.06 -13.75 18.57
N PRO A 244 9.51 -14.72 19.40
CA PRO A 244 8.94 -14.92 20.71
C PRO A 244 9.01 -13.61 21.48
N ARG A 245 7.95 -13.28 22.20
CA ARG A 245 7.92 -12.07 23.02
C ARG A 245 8.99 -12.21 24.11
N GLY A 246 10.17 -11.61 23.89
CA GLY A 246 10.96 -11.14 25.00
C GLY A 246 10.13 -10.09 25.74
N ASN A 247 10.08 -10.14 27.06
CA ASN A 247 9.62 -9.01 27.86
C ASN A 247 10.55 -7.85 27.55
N SER A 248 10.27 -7.09 26.49
CA SER A 248 10.85 -5.78 26.28
C SER A 248 10.38 -4.97 27.46
N GLN A 249 11.21 -4.97 28.50
CA GLN A 249 11.23 -3.93 29.49
C GLN A 249 11.07 -2.64 28.70
N GLU A 250 9.94 -1.97 28.88
CA GLU A 250 10.00 -0.52 28.94
C GLU A 250 11.24 -0.22 29.76
N PHE A 251 12.20 0.49 29.17
CA PHE A 251 13.34 1.03 29.90
C PHE A 251 12.80 1.96 31.00
N VAL A 252 12.34 1.36 32.10
CA VAL A 252 12.29 1.95 33.41
C VAL A 252 13.74 1.97 33.80
N ALA A 253 14.36 3.14 33.58
CA ALA A 253 15.67 3.43 34.12
C ALA A 253 15.60 3.11 35.62
N GLY A 254 16.35 2.10 36.05
CA GLY A 254 16.54 1.79 37.45
C GLY A 254 16.99 3.05 38.19
N LYS A 255 16.48 3.22 39.40
CA LYS A 255 16.97 4.22 40.36
C LYS A 255 18.51 4.18 40.40
N PRO A 256 19.19 5.34 40.42
CA PRO A 256 20.63 5.33 40.60
C PRO A 256 20.93 4.98 42.07
N GLU A 257 21.55 3.82 42.27
CA GLU A 257 22.26 3.50 43.51
C GLU A 257 23.64 4.17 43.45
N PRO A 258 24.10 4.86 44.50
CA PRO A 258 25.28 5.70 44.43
C PRO A 258 26.55 4.88 44.67
N GLN A 259 27.40 4.74 43.67
CA GLN A 259 28.79 4.31 43.88
C GLN A 259 29.80 5.16 43.07
N GLN A 260 30.94 5.36 43.74
CA GLN A 260 31.97 6.38 43.62
C GLN A 260 32.84 6.35 42.34
N PRO A 261 33.63 7.43 42.09
CA PRO A 261 34.11 7.77 40.76
C PRO A 261 35.37 6.97 40.37
N ARG A 262 35.31 6.29 39.23
CA ARG A 262 36.50 5.85 38.49
C ARG A 262 36.63 6.64 37.19
N ARG A 263 37.68 7.47 37.12
CA ARG A 263 38.19 8.05 35.87
C ARG A 263 38.68 6.92 34.96
N ARG A 264 38.16 6.85 33.73
CA ARG A 264 38.96 6.77 32.48
C ARG A 264 38.05 6.82 31.25
N THR A 265 38.39 7.78 30.39
CA THR A 265 38.22 7.84 28.92
C THR A 265 37.40 6.75 28.22
N SER A 266 36.24 7.13 27.71
CA SER A 266 35.77 6.69 26.39
C SER A 266 34.73 7.68 25.86
N GLN A 267 34.89 8.06 24.60
CA GLN A 267 34.00 8.95 23.86
C GLN A 267 32.63 8.26 23.73
N PHE A 268 31.63 8.77 24.45
CA PHE A 268 30.24 8.40 24.20
C PHE A 268 29.70 9.26 23.06
N THR A 269 29.65 8.67 21.87
CA THR A 269 28.90 9.20 20.73
C THR A 269 27.41 9.12 21.07
N THR A 270 26.77 10.26 21.30
CA THR A 270 25.35 10.34 21.62
C THR A 270 24.47 9.87 20.45
N PRO A 271 23.25 9.35 20.70
CA PRO A 271 22.36 8.84 19.64
C PRO A 271 22.04 9.86 18.54
N ALA A 272 21.97 11.15 18.91
CA ALA A 272 21.81 12.25 17.97
C ALA A 272 23.00 12.33 17.00
N THR A 273 24.22 12.08 17.48
CA THR A 273 25.43 12.12 16.66
C THR A 273 25.44 11.04 15.58
N ILE A 274 24.79 9.89 15.75
CA ILE A 274 24.73 8.83 14.72
C ILE A 274 23.77 9.21 13.59
N LEU A 275 22.55 9.67 13.91
CA LEU A 275 21.59 10.12 12.89
C LEU A 275 22.05 11.42 12.21
N THR A 276 22.63 12.35 12.96
CA THR A 276 23.26 13.56 12.40
C THR A 276 24.52 13.23 11.60
N ALA A 277 25.31 12.21 11.95
CA ALA A 277 26.46 11.76 11.14
C ALA A 277 26.03 11.07 9.84
N ILE A 278 24.93 10.30 9.86
CA ILE A 278 24.33 9.73 8.65
C ILE A 278 23.84 10.86 7.73
N HIS A 279 23.21 11.91 8.28
CA HIS A 279 22.82 13.11 7.53
C HIS A 279 24.02 13.90 6.96
N ARG A 280 25.07 14.16 7.76
CA ARG A 280 26.27 14.89 7.29
C ARG A 280 27.03 14.16 6.20
N ALA A 281 27.02 12.83 6.21
CA ALA A 281 27.61 12.02 5.14
C ALA A 281 26.75 11.99 3.85
N ALA A 282 25.49 12.45 3.90
CA ALA A 282 24.61 12.55 2.74
C ALA A 282 24.71 13.90 2.01
N THR A 283 25.11 14.97 2.69
CA THR A 283 25.13 16.34 2.14
C THR A 283 26.53 16.86 1.81
N GLY A 284 27.55 16.00 1.78
CA GLY A 284 28.96 16.40 1.72
C GLY A 284 29.74 15.88 0.51
N THR A 285 29.64 16.57 -0.63
CA THR A 285 30.71 16.65 -1.65
C THR A 285 30.62 17.96 -2.45
N ARG A 286 31.40 18.97 -2.03
CA ARG A 286 32.02 19.98 -2.93
C ARG A 286 33.10 19.23 -3.73
N GLY A 287 33.43 19.48 -4.98
CA GLY A 287 33.15 20.56 -5.90
C GLY A 287 34.38 20.68 -6.80
N THR A 288 34.25 20.41 -8.10
CA THR A 288 35.27 20.74 -9.10
C THR A 288 34.59 21.28 -10.35
N SER A 289 35.06 22.46 -10.74
CA SER A 289 34.71 23.25 -11.91
C SER A 289 34.80 22.45 -13.22
N GLY A 290 33.87 22.68 -14.14
CA GLY A 290 33.97 22.18 -15.51
C GLY A 290 32.70 22.39 -16.33
N THR A 291 32.66 23.51 -17.06
CA THR A 291 32.15 23.66 -18.42
C THR A 291 30.71 23.21 -18.74
N VAL A 292 29.88 24.20 -19.05
CA VAL A 292 28.55 24.09 -19.67
C VAL A 292 28.62 23.37 -21.02
N PRO A 293 27.72 22.42 -21.30
CA PRO A 293 27.19 22.23 -22.64
C PRO A 293 25.68 22.48 -22.67
N LEU A 294 25.32 23.30 -23.66
CA LEU A 294 23.98 23.54 -24.18
C LEU A 294 23.44 22.28 -24.89
N VAL A 295 22.10 22.22 -25.12
CA VAL A 295 21.32 21.38 -26.10
C VAL A 295 20.57 20.17 -25.47
N PRO A 296 19.34 19.76 -25.91
CA PRO A 296 18.15 20.47 -26.43
C PRO A 296 16.81 20.04 -25.75
N LEU A 297 15.72 20.63 -26.25
CA LEU A 297 14.29 20.35 -26.04
C LEU A 297 13.87 18.86 -25.89
N VAL A 298 12.95 18.67 -24.92
CA VAL A 298 11.72 17.83 -24.90
C VAL A 298 11.49 16.83 -26.05
N PRO A 299 11.12 15.58 -25.70
CA PRO A 299 9.97 14.91 -26.30
C PRO A 299 8.99 14.47 -25.19
N SER A 300 7.76 15.02 -25.16
CA SER A 300 6.57 14.53 -25.86
C SER A 300 6.09 13.17 -25.35
N LYS A 301 4.92 13.22 -24.69
CA LYS A 301 4.07 12.11 -24.22
C LYS A 301 4.10 10.93 -25.19
N ALA A 302 4.60 9.78 -24.72
CA ALA A 302 4.34 8.50 -25.34
C ALA A 302 3.21 7.80 -24.57
N GLU A 303 2.10 7.57 -25.27
CA GLU A 303 1.01 6.69 -24.85
C GLU A 303 1.58 5.34 -24.41
N ARG A 304 1.37 4.99 -23.13
CA ARG A 304 1.60 3.62 -22.65
C ARG A 304 0.23 2.97 -22.46
N LYS A 305 -0.09 2.07 -23.40
CA LYS A 305 -1.25 1.17 -23.35
C LYS A 305 -1.20 0.29 -22.09
N PHE A 306 -2.35 0.17 -21.43
CA PHE A 306 -2.59 -0.82 -20.38
C PHE A 306 -2.76 -2.23 -20.98
N PRO A 307 -2.40 -3.30 -20.24
CA PRO A 307 -2.78 -4.65 -20.60
C PRO A 307 -4.24 -4.86 -20.16
N GLY A 308 -5.19 -4.70 -21.07
CA GLY A 308 -6.62 -4.86 -20.76
C GLY A 308 -7.59 -4.47 -21.88
N ASP A 309 -7.13 -3.91 -22.99
CA ASP A 309 -8.03 -3.62 -24.10
C ASP A 309 -8.54 -4.93 -24.76
N PRO A 310 -9.86 -5.10 -24.92
CA PRO A 310 -10.40 -6.22 -25.66
C PRO A 310 -9.99 -6.10 -27.13
N VAL A 311 -9.41 -7.18 -27.67
CA VAL A 311 -9.19 -7.37 -29.10
C VAL A 311 -10.52 -7.12 -29.80
N GLN A 312 -10.63 -6.00 -30.52
CA GLN A 312 -11.74 -5.79 -31.43
C GLN A 312 -11.66 -6.86 -32.52
N LEU A 313 -12.57 -7.82 -32.46
CA LEU A 313 -12.97 -8.64 -33.60
C LEU A 313 -13.50 -7.70 -34.68
N GLN A 314 -12.67 -7.37 -35.66
CA GLN A 314 -13.14 -6.77 -36.91
C GLN A 314 -13.98 -7.80 -37.66
N LYS A 315 -15.28 -7.58 -37.56
CA LYS A 315 -16.35 -8.20 -38.32
C LYS A 315 -16.36 -7.54 -39.71
N THR A 316 -15.67 -8.12 -40.67
CA THR A 316 -15.80 -7.69 -42.08
C THR A 316 -16.76 -8.64 -42.79
N ARG A 317 -18.02 -8.22 -42.96
CA ARG A 317 -18.90 -8.79 -43.97
C ARG A 317 -19.81 -7.74 -44.57
N GLN A 318 -19.93 -7.87 -45.89
CA GLN A 318 -20.83 -7.25 -46.84
C GLN A 318 -20.38 -5.88 -47.35
N ILE A 319 -20.11 -5.80 -48.66
CA ILE A 319 -21.09 -5.30 -49.66
C ILE A 319 -20.87 -6.02 -51.02
N GLN A 320 -21.97 -6.58 -51.54
CA GLN A 320 -22.45 -6.76 -52.93
C GLN A 320 -21.49 -7.22 -54.05
N ASP A 321 -21.80 -8.38 -54.64
CA ASP A 321 -22.29 -8.45 -56.03
C ASP A 321 -22.78 -9.87 -56.36
N LEU A 322 -24.10 -10.04 -56.43
CA LEU A 322 -24.75 -11.22 -57.01
C LEU A 322 -26.10 -10.77 -57.56
N THR A 323 -26.05 -10.18 -58.75
CA THR A 323 -27.22 -9.93 -59.59
C THR A 323 -26.94 -10.54 -60.96
N LEU A 324 -27.30 -11.81 -61.15
CA LEU A 324 -27.64 -12.31 -62.47
C LEU A 324 -28.59 -13.51 -62.38
N ARG A 325 -29.87 -13.14 -62.48
CA ARG A 325 -30.91 -13.75 -63.31
C ARG A 325 -31.05 -15.27 -63.25
N ARG A 326 -32.14 -15.72 -62.62
CA ARG A 326 -33.06 -16.69 -63.22
C ARG A 326 -34.45 -16.47 -62.65
N SER A 327 -35.31 -15.91 -63.49
CA SER A 327 -36.76 -15.92 -63.36
C SER A 327 -37.31 -16.95 -64.34
N ASP A 328 -38.30 -17.69 -63.86
CA ASP A 328 -39.01 -18.80 -64.51
C ASP A 328 -39.78 -18.42 -65.79
N SER A 329 -39.88 -19.38 -66.71
CA SER A 329 -41.07 -19.74 -67.52
C SER A 329 -40.74 -21.03 -68.30
N ARG A 330 -41.52 -22.13 -68.19
CA ARG A 330 -42.58 -22.53 -69.17
C ARG A 330 -42.20 -22.10 -70.61
N ASP A 331 -41.92 -22.98 -71.57
CA ASP A 331 -42.57 -24.24 -71.98
C ASP A 331 -41.61 -25.42 -72.22
#